data_AF-A0A7W9F8T0-F1
#
_entry.id   AF-A0A7W9F8T0-F1
#
_cell.length_a   1.000
_cell.length_b   1.000
_cell.length_c   1.000
_cell.angle_alpha   90.00
_cell.angle_beta   90.00
_cell.angle_gamma   90.00
#
_symmetry.space_group_name_H-M   'P 1'
#
loop_
_entity.id
_entity.type
_entity.pdbx_description
1 polymer ?
#
loop_
_entity_poly.entity_id
_entity_poly.type
_entity_poly.pdbx_seq_one_letter_code
_entity_poly.pdbx_strand_id
1 'polypeptide(L)' 'MIDVAEEGGEFRRSIDLAGTSRFRRIAGVGPVYEVTAIVGDRIRACLIDSDEAFDYPLADAENDPLA' A
#
# COMPACT_ATOMS: atom_id res chain seq x y z
N MET A 1 -0.27 -22.58 -31.43
CA MET A 1 0.46 -22.25 -30.18
C MET A 1 0.25 -20.77 -29.96
N ILE A 2 -0.54 -20.39 -28.96
CA ILE A 2 -0.62 -19.00 -28.52
C ILE A 2 0.34 -18.91 -27.34
N ASP A 3 1.38 -18.10 -27.53
CA ASP A 3 2.33 -17.71 -26.51
C ASP A 3 1.58 -16.73 -25.60
N VAL A 4 1.08 -17.22 -24.46
CA VAL A 4 0.54 -16.36 -23.41
C VAL A 4 1.73 -15.84 -22.62
N ALA A 5 2.22 -14.67 -23.02
CA ALA A 5 3.08 -13.88 -22.16
C ALA A 5 2.22 -13.46 -20.97
N GLU A 6 2.33 -14.22 -19.87
CA GLU A 6 1.89 -13.78 -18.55
C GLU A 6 2.79 -12.59 -18.17
N GLU A 7 2.46 -11.41 -18.67
CA GLU A 7 2.96 -10.15 -18.13
C GLU A 7 2.30 -10.01 -16.76
N GLY A 8 2.86 -10.72 -15.77
CA GLY A 8 2.67 -10.47 -14.35
C GLY A 8 3.27 -9.13 -14.00
N GLY A 9 2.75 -8.05 -14.60
CA GLY A 9 2.99 -6.72 -14.14
C GLY A 9 2.44 -6.66 -12.73
N GLU A 10 3.32 -6.72 -11.74
CA GLU A 10 3.01 -6.29 -10.38
C GLU A 10 2.30 -4.94 -10.52
N PHE A 11 0.97 -4.92 -10.39
CA PHE A 11 0.19 -3.69 -10.45
C PHE A 11 0.50 -2.92 -9.17
N ARG A 12 1.68 -2.28 -9.13
CA ARG A 12 2.07 -1.34 -8.08
C ARG A 12 1.08 -0.20 -8.16
N ARG A 13 0.14 -0.20 -7.23
CA ARG A 13 -0.89 0.82 -7.15
C ARG A 13 -0.23 2.02 -6.50
N SER A 14 0.01 3.08 -7.26
CA SER A 14 0.49 4.33 -6.69
C SER A 14 -0.46 4.81 -5.60
N ILE A 15 0.11 5.27 -4.48
CA ILE A 15 -0.65 5.73 -3.32
C ILE A 15 -1.03 7.19 -3.56
N ASP A 16 -2.30 7.43 -3.86
CA ASP A 16 -2.88 8.77 -3.85
C ASP A 16 -3.33 9.14 -2.43
N LEU A 17 -2.71 10.18 -1.85
CA LEU A 17 -3.00 10.65 -0.49
C LEU A 17 -4.32 11.44 -0.40
N ALA A 18 -4.82 11.95 -1.52
CA ALA A 18 -6.06 12.72 -1.57
C ALA A 18 -7.31 11.82 -1.64
N GLY A 19 -7.16 10.59 -2.15
CA GLY A 19 -8.24 9.63 -2.36
C GLY A 19 -8.24 8.47 -1.37
N THR A 20 -9.07 7.46 -1.67
CA THR A 20 -9.23 6.27 -0.83
C THR A 20 -8.06 5.28 -0.96
N SER A 21 -7.18 5.48 -1.93
CA SER A 21 -5.98 4.67 -2.20
C SER A 21 -4.95 4.66 -1.06
N ARG A 22 -5.07 5.63 -0.14
CA ARG A 22 -4.26 5.76 1.07
C ARG A 22 -4.64 4.78 2.18
N PHE A 23 -5.82 4.16 2.12
CA PHE A 23 -6.23 3.16 3.11
C PHE A 23 -5.85 1.77 2.61
N ARG A 24 -4.99 1.10 3.36
CA ARG A 24 -4.42 -0.19 2.97
C ARG A 24 -4.39 -1.16 4.13
N ARG A 25 -4.24 -2.44 3.80
CA ARG A 25 -4.17 -3.51 4.79
C ARG A 25 -2.81 -4.20 4.73
N ILE A 26 -2.10 -4.20 5.84
CA ILE A 26 -0.76 -4.81 5.93
C ILE A 26 -0.83 -6.27 5.53
N ALA A 27 -0.10 -6.65 4.48
CA ALA A 27 -0.05 -7.99 3.89
C ALA A 27 -1.43 -8.61 3.57
N GLY A 28 -2.49 -7.81 3.43
CA GLY A 28 -3.86 -8.26 3.14
C GLY A 28 -4.62 -8.99 4.25
N VAL A 29 -3.96 -9.36 5.35
CA VAL A 29 -4.55 -10.04 6.52
C VAL A 29 -4.36 -9.25 7.83
N GLY A 30 -3.41 -8.31 7.84
CA GLY A 30 -3.09 -7.49 9.00
C GLY A 30 -4.06 -6.32 9.24
N PRO A 31 -3.69 -5.37 10.12
CA PRO A 31 -4.51 -4.22 10.42
C PRO A 31 -4.60 -3.25 9.22
N VAL A 32 -5.67 -2.46 9.22
CA VAL A 32 -5.87 -1.38 8.27
C VAL A 32 -5.12 -0.14 8.73
N TYR A 33 -4.43 0.52 7.82
CA TYR A 33 -3.70 1.75 8.05
C TYR A 33 -4.04 2.81 7.00
N GLU A 34 -3.94 4.07 7.40
CA GLU A 34 -3.96 5.23 6.49
C GLU A 34 -2.53 5.69 6.23
N VAL A 35 -2.19 5.88 4.96
CA VAL A 35 -0.96 6.58 4.56
C VAL A 35 -1.18 8.09 4.68
N THR A 36 -0.38 8.70 5.54
CA THR A 36 -0.47 10.14 5.86
C THR A 36 0.58 10.97 5.12
N ALA A 37 1.73 10.37 4.79
CA ALA A 37 2.78 11.03 4.01
C ALA A 37 3.66 10.02 3.27
N ILE A 38 4.29 10.46 2.18
CA ILE A 38 5.35 9.74 1.47
C ILE A 38 6.64 10.54 1.65
N VAL A 39 7.69 9.88 2.14
CA VAL A 39 8.99 10.47 2.48
C VAL A 39 10.09 9.64 1.83
N GLY A 40 10.43 9.99 0.59
CA GLY A 40 11.41 9.23 -0.20
C GLY A 40 10.91 7.82 -0.49
N ASP A 41 11.65 6.81 -0.03
CA ASP A 41 11.35 5.38 -0.21
C ASP A 41 10.44 4.79 0.88
N ARG A 42 9.97 5.63 1.80
CA ARG A 42 9.11 5.22 2.92
C ARG A 42 7.83 6.02 2.96
N ILE A 43 6.83 5.45 3.60
CA ILE A 43 5.61 6.14 3.97
C ILE A 43 5.55 6.35 5.48
N ARG A 44 4.79 7.37 5.88
CA ARG A 44 4.31 7.52 7.25
C ARG A 44 2.85 7.10 7.27
N ALA A 45 2.54 6.12 8.10
CA ALA A 45 1.21 5.55 8.21
C ALA A 45 0.67 5.68 9.63
N CYS A 46 -0.65 5.61 9.78
CA CYS A 46 -1.33 5.50 11.05
C CYS A 46 -2.27 4.28 11.02
N LEU A 47 -2.21 3.40 12.03
CA LEU A 47 -3.15 2.30 12.17
C LEU A 47 -4.54 2.86 12.52
N ILE A 48 -5.57 2.47 11.77
CA ILE A 48 -6.93 3.00 11.97
C ILE A 48 -7.53 2.54 13.31
N ASP A 49 -7.19 1.34 13.77
CA ASP A 49 -7.73 0.76 15.00
C ASP A 49 -7.12 1.39 16.27
N SER A 50 -5.80 1.63 16.25
CA SER A 50 -5.04 2.07 17.43
C SER A 50 -4.60 3.54 17.40
N ASP A 51 -4.79 4.24 16.28
CA ASP A 51 -4.20 5.56 16.01
C ASP A 51 -2.66 5.60 16.17
N GLU A 52 -2.00 4.45 16.03
CA GLU A 52 -0.55 4.34 16.19
C GLU A 52 0.15 4.70 14.88
N ALA A 53 1.04 5.70 14.94
CA ALA A 53 1.84 6.13 13.81
C ALA A 53 3.12 5.30 13.66
N PHE A 54 3.42 4.86 12.43
CA PHE A 54 4.61 4.07 12.11
C PHE A 54 5.17 4.43 10.73
N ASP A 55 6.43 4.07 10.49
CA ASP A 55 7.05 4.12 9.17
C ASP A 55 6.99 2.75 8.48
N TYR A 56 6.72 2.75 7.19
CA TYR A 56 6.60 1.53 6.39
C TYR A 56 7.25 1.73 5.01
N PRO A 57 7.89 0.72 4.41
CA PRO A 57 8.48 0.86 3.08
C PRO A 57 7.40 1.18 2.03
N LEU A 58 7.69 2.13 1.13
CA LEU A 58 6.75 2.52 0.08
C LEU A 58 6.46 1.35 -0.86
N ALA A 59 7.49 0.59 -1.24
CA ALA A 59 7.33 -0.57 -2.13
C ALA A 59 6.40 -1.65 -1.55
N ASP A 60 6.52 -1.93 -0.25
CA ASP A 60 5.61 -2.86 0.43
C ASP A 60 4.20 -2.28 0.53
N ALA A 61 4.08 -1.00 0.88
CA ALA A 61 2.80 -0.31 0.94
C ALA A 61 2.07 -0.32 -0.41
N GLU A 62 2.77 -0.12 -1.52
CA GLU A 62 2.22 -0.15 -2.87
C GLU A 62 1.69 -1.53 -3.28
N ASN A 63 2.24 -2.59 -2.68
CA ASN A 63 1.84 -3.98 -2.88
C ASN A 63 0.66 -4.40 -1.97
N ASP A 64 0.50 -3.75 -0.83
CA ASP A 64 -0.63 -4.02 0.08
C ASP A 64 -1.98 -3.75 -0.61
N PRO A 65 -2.99 -4.63 -0.43
CA PRO A 65 -4.32 -4.41 -0.97
C PRO A 65 -4.99 -3.21 -0.29
N LEU A 66 -5.94 -2.63 -1.02
CA LEU A 66 -6.84 -1.60 -0.49
C LEU A 66 -7.73 -2.22 0.61
N ALA A 67 -8.02 -1.43 1.64
CA ALA A 67 -8.84 -1.83 2.78
C ALA A 67 -10.34 -1.77 2.52
#